data_AF-A0A522ZY98-F1
#
_entry.id   AF-A0A522ZY98-F1
#
_cell.length_a   1.000
_cell.length_b   1.000
_cell.length_c   1.000
_cell.angle_alpha   90.00
_cell.angle_beta   90.00
_cell.angle_gamma   90.00
#
_symmetry.space_group_name_H-M   'P 1'
#
loop_
_entity.id
_entity.type
_entity.pdbx_description
1 polymer ?
#
loop_
_entity_poly.entity_id
_entity_poly.type
_entity_poly.pdbx_seq_one_letter_code
_entity_poly.pdbx_strand_id
1 'polypeptide(L)' 'MNQVVRVEKRQQVTVVTLDRADVRNAVDAPTARALYDAFMAFDADASARV' A
#
# COMPACT_ATOMS: atom_id res chain seq x y z
N MET A 1 -3.43 15.54 -4.08
CA MET A 1 -3.57 14.29 -4.86
C MET A 1 -4.06 13.24 -3.89
N ASN A 2 -5.34 12.88 -3.93
CA ASN A 2 -5.96 12.00 -2.95
C ASN A 2 -5.39 10.58 -3.10
N GLN A 3 -4.45 10.20 -2.23
CA GLN A 3 -3.79 8.89 -2.29
C GLN A 3 -4.76 7.83 -1.78
N VAL A 4 -5.26 6.97 -2.67
CA VAL A 4 -6.19 5.87 -2.34
C VAL A 4 -5.56 4.74 -1.52
N VAL A 5 -4.22 4.71 -1.46
CA VAL A 5 -3.43 3.78 -0.67
C VAL A 5 -2.36 4.57 0.08
N ARG A 6 -2.27 4.37 1.38
CA ARG A 6 -1.26 4.93 2.28
C ARG A 6 -0.29 3.83 2.68
N VAL A 7 1.00 4.06 2.52
CA VAL A 7 2.05 3.13 2.94
C VAL A 7 2.85 3.76 4.08
N GLU A 8 2.96 3.05 5.20
CA GLU A 8 3.71 3.46 6.38
C GLU A 8 4.73 2.37 6.77
N LYS A 9 6.00 2.73 6.93
CA LYS A 9 7.03 1.80 7.40
C LYS A 9 7.20 1.94 8.92
N ARG A 10 6.94 0.87 9.65
CA ARG A 10 7.10 0.74 11.10
C ARG A 10 8.21 -0.25 11.41
N GLN A 11 9.44 0.25 11.46
CA GLN A 11 10.64 -0.58 11.67
C GLN A 11 10.74 -1.68 10.59
N GLN A 12 10.56 -2.94 10.97
CA GLN A 12 10.62 -4.09 10.06
C GLN A 12 9.27 -4.41 9.41
N VAL A 13 8.20 -3.70 9.79
CA VAL A 13 6.83 -3.92 9.32
C VAL A 13 6.45 -2.83 8.33
N THR A 14 5.92 -3.20 7.17
CA THR A 14 5.31 -2.25 6.23
C THR A 14 3.80 -2.36 6.29
N VAL A 15 3.12 -1.25 6.60
CA VAL A 15 1.67 -1.16 6.72
C VAL A 15 1.12 -0.50 5.47
N VAL A 16 0.31 -1.24 4.70
CA VAL A 16 -0.38 -0.73 3.51
C VAL A 16 -1.86 -0.58 3.86
N THR A 17 -2.36 0.66 3.88
CA THR A 17 -3.74 1.00 4.23
C THR A 17 -4.48 1.48 2.98
N LEU A 18 -5.64 0.91 2.67
CA LEU A 18 -6.55 1.49 1.69
C LEU A 18 -7.34 2.62 2.34
N ASP A 19 -7.23 3.82 1.79
CA ASP A 19 -7.91 5.02 2.30
C ASP A 19 -9.06 5.40 1.37
N ARG A 20 -10.09 4.53 1.37
CA ARG A 20 -11.24 4.60 0.46
C ARG A 20 -12.55 4.23 1.15
N ALA A 21 -12.83 4.87 2.28
CA ALA A 21 -14.01 4.55 3.09
C ALA A 21 -15.34 4.69 2.31
N ASP A 22 -15.43 5.68 1.42
CA ASP A 22 -16.64 5.99 0.64
C ASP A 22 -17.11 4.86 -0.27
N VAL A 23 -16.17 4.02 -0.73
CA VAL A 23 -16.44 2.86 -1.59
C VAL A 23 -16.16 1.55 -0.86
N ARG A 24 -16.17 1.56 0.49
CA ARG A 24 -15.90 0.39 1.34
C ARG A 24 -14.59 -0.31 0.98
N ASN A 25 -13.56 0.47 0.65
CA ASN A 25 -12.25 -0.02 0.23
C ASN A 25 -12.28 -0.90 -1.02
N ALA A 26 -13.25 -0.69 -1.92
CA ALA A 26 -13.27 -1.35 -3.21
C ALA A 26 -11.94 -1.13 -3.95
N VAL A 27 -11.42 -2.21 -4.53
CA VAL A 27 -10.20 -2.20 -5.34
C VAL A 27 -10.61 -2.03 -6.80
N ASP A 28 -10.24 -0.89 -7.39
CA ASP A 28 -10.33 -0.63 -8.82
C ASP A 28 -8.94 -0.67 -9.46
N ALA A 29 -8.86 -0.49 -10.79
CA ALA A 29 -7.59 -0.54 -11.51
C ALA A 29 -6.53 0.45 -10.98
N PRO A 30 -6.86 1.73 -10.69
CA PRO A 30 -5.90 2.64 -10.04
C PRO A 30 -5.42 2.17 -8.66
N THR A 31 -6.32 1.66 -7.83
CA THR A 31 -5.97 1.15 -6.49
C THR A 31 -5.11 -0.12 -6.59
N ALA A 32 -5.45 -1.02 -7.51
CA ALA A 32 -4.67 -2.22 -7.78
C ALA A 32 -3.24 -1.88 -8.22
N ARG A 33 -3.08 -0.84 -9.05
CA ARG A 33 -1.76 -0.37 -9.45
C ARG A 33 -0.97 0.20 -8.27
N ALA A 34 -1.60 1.02 -7.43
CA ALA A 34 -0.97 1.58 -6.23
C ALA A 34 -0.55 0.49 -5.23
N LEU A 35 -1.37 -0.57 -5.07
CA LEU A 35 -1.03 -1.73 -4.26
C LEU A 35 0.16 -2.51 -4.85
N TYR A 36 0.16 -2.73 -6.17
CA TYR A 36 1.27 -3.39 -6.85
C TYR A 36 2.59 -2.63 -6.63
N ASP A 37 2.59 -1.31 -6.85
CA ASP A 37 3.77 -0.48 -6.66
C ASP A 37 4.24 -0.49 -5.18
N ALA A 38 3.30 -0.52 -4.22
CA ALA A 38 3.62 -0.65 -2.79
C ALA A 38 4.26 -2.00 -2.43
N PHE A 39 3.77 -3.10 -2.98
CA PHE A 39 4.33 -4.43 -2.75
C PHE A 39 5.70 -4.60 -3.42
N MET A 40 5.89 -4.06 -4.63
CA MET A 40 7.21 -4.06 -5.27
C MET A 40 8.23 -3.24 -4.47
N ALA A 41 7.81 -2.10 -3.90
CA ALA A 41 8.67 -1.30 -3.02
C ALA A 41 9.00 -2.01 -1.69
N PHE A 42 8.13 -2.88 -1.20
CA PHE A 42 8.41 -3.75 -0.05
C PHE A 42 9.38 -4.87 -0.40
N ASP A 43 9.18 -5.56 -1.53
CA ASP A 43 10.03 -6.67 -1.98
C ASP A 43 11.47 -6.20 -2.26
N ALA A 44 11.63 -4.98 -2.77
CA ALA A 44 12.94 -4.36 -2.96
C ALA A 44 13.60 -3.87 -1.65
N ASP A 45 12.89 -3.87 -0.51
CA ASP A 45 13.42 -3.40 0.76
C ASP A 45 14.11 -4.53 1.53
N ALA A 46 15.45 -4.55 1.47
CA ALA A 46 16.28 -5.53 2.17
C ALA A 46 16.17 -5.49 3.72
N SER A 47 15.57 -4.43 4.29
CA SER A 47 15.35 -4.31 5.74
C SER A 47 13.99 -4.86 6.19
N ALA A 48 13.08 -5.09 5.25
CA ALA A 48 11.76 -5.63 5.52
C ALA A 48 11.84 -7.11 5.90
N ARG A 49 10.97 -7.55 6.82
CA ARG A 49 10.90 -8.94 7.28
C ARG A 49 9.46 -9.45 7.27
N VAL A 50 9.31 -10.77 7.14
CA VAL A 50 8.04 -11.52 7.11
C VAL A 50 7.88 -12.30 8.41
#